data_AF-A0A349WES3-F1
#
_entry.id   AF-A0A349WES3-F1
#
_cell.length_a   1.000
_cell.length_b   1.000
_cell.length_c   1.000
_cell.angle_alpha   90.00
_cell.angle_beta   90.00
_cell.angle_gamma   90.00
#
_symmetry.space_group_name_H-M   'P 1'
#
loop_
_entity.id
_entity.type
_entity.pdbx_description
1 polymer ?
#
loop_
_entity_poly.entity_id
_entity_poly.type
_entity_poly.pdbx_seq_one_letter_code
_entity_poly.pdbx_strand_id
1 'polypeptide(L)'
;MKFKINRDHFSSGIQLVMSVVGTRKTMPILQNVLIEAKNNLVWLTTTNLDLGAKCSIRADVAKEGTITLPVKELGRIIRELADMEVSVETADTPKAT
;
A
#
# COMPACT_ATOMS: atom_id res chain seq x y z
N MET A 1 -12.66 1.31 -2.93
CA MET A 1 -11.67 0.22 -3.01
C MET A 1 -11.98 -0.85 -1.96
N LYS A 2 -12.00 -2.12 -2.36
CA LYS A 2 -12.14 -3.29 -1.48
C LYS A 2 -11.41 -4.47 -2.09
N PHE A 3 -10.47 -5.07 -1.36
CA PHE A 3 -9.74 -6.26 -1.83
C PHE A 3 -9.27 -7.14 -0.68
N LYS A 4 -8.99 -8.41 -0.99
CA LYS A 4 -8.38 -9.39 -0.10
C LYS A 4 -7.04 -9.86 -0.65
N ILE A 5 -6.04 -9.97 0.21
CA ILE A 5 -4.68 -10.32 -0.17
C ILE A 5 -4.02 -11.20 0.90
N ASN A 6 -3.11 -12.08 0.49
CA ASN A 6 -2.31 -12.85 1.44
C ASN A 6 -1.32 -11.92 2.18
N ARG A 7 -1.24 -12.06 3.51
CA ARG A 7 -0.41 -11.21 4.38
C ARG A 7 1.06 -11.25 4.02
N ASP A 8 1.62 -12.42 3.72
CA ASP A 8 3.07 -12.56 3.45
C ASP A 8 3.46 -11.93 2.12
N HIS A 9 2.63 -12.11 1.08
CA HIS A 9 2.82 -11.43 -0.20
C HIS A 9 2.67 -9.91 -0.06
N PHE A 10 1.69 -9.46 0.71
CA PHE A 10 1.46 -8.03 0.94
C PHE A 10 2.59 -7.38 1.75
N SER A 11 3.05 -8.04 2.81
CA SER A 11 4.17 -7.61 3.64
C SER A 11 5.47 -7.52 2.83
N SER A 12 5.74 -8.52 1.98
CA SER A 12 6.93 -8.52 1.11
C SER A 12 6.91 -7.34 0.12
N GLY A 13 5.77 -7.07 -0.50
CA GLY A 13 5.62 -5.94 -1.41
C GLY A 13 5.78 -4.58 -0.70
N ILE A 14 5.25 -4.47 0.52
CA ILE A 14 5.41 -3.26 1.34
C ILE A 14 6.86 -3.05 1.76
N GLN A 15 7.57 -4.11 2.14
CA GLN A 15 8.98 -4.03 2.50
C GLN A 15 9.84 -3.55 1.32
N LEU A 16 9.52 -3.98 0.10
CA LEU A 16 10.16 -3.50 -1.12
C LEU A 16 9.97 -1.99 -1.30
N VAL A 17 8.73 -1.50 -1.29
CA VAL A 17 8.46 -0.05 -1.46
C VAL A 17 8.99 0.76 -0.28
N MET A 18 8.95 0.24 0.94
CA MET A 18 9.47 0.90 2.14
C MET A 18 10.98 1.18 2.05
N SER A 19 11.75 0.34 1.34
CA SER A 19 13.19 0.55 1.13
C SER A 19 13.52 1.76 0.26
N VAL A 20 12.58 2.16 -0.62
CA VAL A 20 12.73 3.31 -1.53
C VAL A 20 12.28 4.61 -0.88
N VAL A 21 11.37 4.55 0.10
CA VAL A 21 10.87 5.73 0.80
C VAL A 21 11.99 6.43 1.57
N GLY A 22 12.30 7.65 1.14
CA GLY A 22 13.33 8.48 1.75
C GLY A 22 12.97 8.96 3.16
N THR A 23 13.97 9.35 3.93
CA THR A 23 13.81 9.92 5.28
C THR A 23 13.59 11.44 5.29
N ARG A 24 13.56 12.08 4.12
CA ARG A 24 13.42 13.54 3.97
C ARG A 24 12.03 13.99 4.43
N LYS A 25 11.97 14.74 5.53
CA LYS A 25 10.70 15.22 6.14
C LYS A 25 10.04 16.38 5.40
N THR A 26 10.73 17.03 4.47
CA THR A 26 10.24 18.23 3.78
C THR A 26 9.10 17.94 2.78
N MET A 27 8.89 16.67 2.39
CA MET A 27 7.79 16.26 1.50
C MET A 27 7.04 15.05 2.08
N PRO A 28 6.05 15.26 2.96
CA PRO A 28 5.29 14.18 3.58
C PRO A 28 4.57 13.25 2.59
N ILE A 29 4.14 13.77 1.43
CA ILE A 29 3.46 12.95 0.40
C ILE A 29 4.34 11.83 -0.15
N LEU A 30 5.67 12.01 -0.18
CA LEU A 30 6.63 11.00 -0.64
C LEU A 30 6.88 9.90 0.41
N GLN A 31 6.31 10.04 1.61
CA GLN A 31 6.30 8.99 2.63
C GLN A 31 5.12 8.03 2.45
N ASN A 32 4.23 8.34 1.51
CA ASN A 32 3.08 7.51 1.19
C ASN A 32 3.43 6.48 0.10
N VAL A 33 2.74 5.36 0.15
CA VAL A 33 2.65 4.41 -0.95
C VAL A 33 1.30 4.61 -1.64
N LEU A 34 1.32 4.67 -2.97
CA LEU A 34 0.13 4.60 -3.80
C LEU A 34 -0.27 3.13 -3.95
N ILE A 35 -1.50 2.83 -3.56
CA ILE A 35 -2.13 1.52 -3.64
C ILE A 35 -3.22 1.60 -4.71
N GLU A 36 -3.13 0.76 -5.73
CA GLU A 36 -4.14 0.68 -6.80
C GLU A 36 -4.64 -0.75 -6.92
N ALA A 37 -5.94 -0.96 -6.65
CA ALA A 37 -6.58 -2.25 -6.82
C ALA A 37 -7.37 -2.27 -8.14
N LYS A 38 -6.92 -3.07 -9.10
CA LYS A 38 -7.52 -3.18 -10.45
C LYS A 38 -7.22 -4.53 -11.07
N ASN A 39 -8.16 -5.12 -11.83
CA ASN A 39 -7.93 -6.36 -12.59
C ASN A 39 -7.35 -7.53 -11.76
N ASN A 40 -7.83 -7.75 -10.52
CA ASN A 40 -7.30 -8.77 -9.59
C ASN A 40 -5.81 -8.63 -9.23
N LEU A 41 -5.30 -7.40 -9.34
CA LEU A 41 -3.95 -7.03 -8.95
C LEU A 41 -4.02 -5.80 -8.03
N VAL A 42 -3.19 -5.81 -7.01
CA VAL A 42 -2.88 -4.64 -6.18
C VAL A 42 -1.50 -4.15 -6.56
N TRP A 43 -1.42 -2.92 -7.03
CA TRP A 43 -0.18 -2.23 -7.35
C TRP A 43 0.23 -1.37 -6.16
N LEU A 44 1.50 -1.48 -5.78
CA LEU A 44 2.13 -0.60 -4.80
C LEU A 44 3.19 0.22 -5.53
N THR A 45 3.07 1.54 -5.47
CA THR A 45 3.99 2.47 -6.12
C THR A 45 4.50 3.49 -5.11
N THR A 46 5.80 3.76 -5.13
CA THR A 46 6.40 4.84 -4.34
C THR A 46 7.59 5.45 -5.05
N THR A 47 7.99 6.65 -4.66
CA THR A 47 9.14 7.36 -5.21
C THR A 47 9.72 8.35 -4.22
N ASN A 48 11.04 8.55 -4.27
CA ASN A 48 11.74 9.60 -3.53
C ASN A 48 12.35 10.68 -4.46
N LEU A 49 11.83 10.79 -5.69
CA LEU A 49 12.28 11.63 -6.81
C LEU A 49 13.58 11.19 -7.50
N ASP A 50 14.45 10.47 -6.80
CA ASP A 50 15.68 9.91 -7.38
C ASP A 50 15.46 8.45 -7.84
N LEU A 51 14.65 7.70 -7.08
CA LEU A 51 14.34 6.29 -7.29
C LEU A 51 12.85 6.04 -7.06
N GLY A 52 12.24 5.29 -7.99
CA GLY A 52 10.87 4.79 -7.87
C GLY A 52 10.84 3.27 -7.78
N ALA A 53 9.89 2.74 -7.01
CA ALA A 53 9.56 1.31 -7.00
C ALA A 53 8.10 1.10 -7.32
N LYS A 54 7.83 0.06 -8.12
CA LYS A 54 6.48 -0.40 -8.44
C LYS A 54 6.45 -1.92 -8.37
N CYS A 55 5.50 -2.48 -7.64
CA CYS A 55 5.26 -3.93 -7.62
C CYS A 55 3.77 -4.24 -7.74
N SER A 56 3.46 -5.39 -8.33
CA SER A 56 2.10 -5.93 -8.43
C SER A 56 1.99 -7.20 -7.62
N ILE A 57 0.87 -7.35 -6.91
CA ILE A 57 0.57 -8.52 -6.11
C ILE A 57 -0.81 -9.02 -6.50
N ARG A 58 -0.96 -10.34 -6.66
CA ARG A 58 -2.27 -10.94 -6.95
C ARG A 58 -3.16 -10.85 -5.71
N ALA A 59 -4.37 -10.33 -5.91
CA ALA A 59 -5.34 -10.12 -4.85
C ALA A 59 -6.76 -10.32 -5.40
N ASP A 60 -7.70 -10.69 -4.55
CA ASP A 60 -9.11 -10.76 -4.90
C ASP A 60 -9.73 -9.36 -4.75
N VAL A 61 -10.02 -8.69 -5.87
CA VAL A 61 -10.47 -7.30 -5.91
C VAL A 61 -11.99 -7.26 -6.07
N ALA A 62 -12.69 -6.93 -4.99
CA ALA A 62 -14.15 -6.81 -4.99
C ALA A 62 -14.65 -5.43 -5.47
N LYS A 63 -13.91 -4.35 -5.15
CA LYS A 63 -14.21 -2.98 -5.61
C LYS A 63 -12.90 -2.32 -6.00
N GLU A 64 -12.76 -1.95 -7.28
CA GLU A 64 -11.59 -1.22 -7.75
C GLU A 64 -11.44 0.14 -7.04
N GLY A 65 -10.24 0.69 -7.10
CA GLY A 65 -9.96 2.04 -6.63
C GLY A 65 -8.50 2.24 -6.26
N THR A 66 -8.21 3.47 -5.85
CA THR A 66 -6.86 3.93 -5.55
C THR A 66 -6.84 4.71 -4.24
N ILE A 67 -5.82 4.51 -3.43
CA ILE A 67 -5.60 5.28 -2.20
C ILE A 67 -4.11 5.44 -1.94
N THR A 68 -3.73 6.47 -1.21
CA THR A 68 -2.37 6.64 -0.69
C THR A 68 -2.37 6.52 0.82
N LEU A 69 -1.42 5.77 1.38
CA LEU A 69 -1.27 5.63 2.83
C LEU A 69 0.21 5.75 3.23
N PRO A 70 0.52 6.26 4.43
CA PRO A 70 1.89 6.27 4.95
C PRO A 70 2.48 4.87 4.99
N VAL A 71 3.59 4.65 4.29
CA VAL A 71 4.15 3.29 4.11
C VAL A 71 4.59 2.66 5.44
N LYS A 72 5.11 3.49 6.36
CA LYS A 72 5.66 3.04 7.64
C LYS A 72 4.57 2.56 8.59
N GLU A 73 3.46 3.31 8.64
CA GLU A 73 2.31 2.93 9.47
C GLU A 73 1.66 1.67 8.90
N LEU A 74 1.46 1.63 7.57
CA LEU A 74 0.89 0.47 6.89
C LEU A 74 1.74 -0.79 7.12
N GLY A 75 3.06 -0.69 6.96
CA GLY A 75 3.98 -1.81 7.19
C GLY A 75 3.98 -2.30 8.63
N ARG A 76 3.83 -1.40 9.60
CA ARG A 76 3.70 -1.77 11.01
C ARG A 76 2.40 -2.53 11.28
N ILE A 77 1.27 -2.01 10.81
CA ILE A 77 -0.06 -2.64 10.98
C ILE A 77 -0.04 -4.07 10.42
N ILE A 78 0.52 -4.26 9.23
CA ILE A 78 0.51 -5.57 8.56
C ILE A 78 1.43 -6.58 9.25
N ARG A 79 2.50 -6.11 9.88
CA ARG A 79 3.38 -6.97 10.68
C ARG A 79 2.75 -7.39 12.01
N GLU A 80 1.87 -6.56 12.57
CA GLU A 80 1.16 -6.85 13.83
C GLU A 80 -0.09 -7.74 13.61
N LEU A 81 -0.58 -7.88 12.39
CA LEU A 81 -1.69 -8.78 12.04
C LEU A 81 -1.26 -10.26 12.17
N ALA A 82 -2.06 -11.04 12.91
CA ALA A 82 -1.84 -12.48 13.09
C ALA A 82 -2.42 -13.33 11.93
N ASP A 83 -3.37 -12.79 11.17
CA ASP A 83 -4.11 -13.51 10.15
C ASP A 83 -3.28 -13.76 8.87
N MET A 84 -3.56 -14.86 8.16
CA MET A 84 -2.93 -15.15 6.87
C MET A 84 -3.54 -14.32 5.72
N GLU A 85 -4.78 -13.85 5.85
CA GLU A 85 -5.50 -13.06 4.85
C GLU A 85 -5.80 -11.67 5.40
N VAL A 86 -5.51 -10.64 4.61
CA VAL A 86 -5.77 -9.23 4.94
C VAL A 86 -6.87 -8.72 4.03
N SER A 87 -7.93 -8.16 4.62
CA SER A 87 -9.00 -7.46 3.89
C SER A 87 -8.83 -5.95 4.06
N VAL A 88 -8.75 -5.23 2.95
CA VAL A 88 -8.64 -3.76 2.93
C VAL A 88 -9.91 -3.19 2.31
N GLU A 89 -10.51 -2.22 2.99
CA GLU A 89 -11.72 -1.54 2.53
C GLU A 89 -11.62 -0.03 2.80
N THR A 90 -12.01 0.78 1.82
CA THR A 90 -12.12 2.24 1.96
C THR A 90 -13.57 2.62 2.21
N ALA A 91 -13.84 3.36 3.28
CA ALA A 91 -15.14 3.99 3.47
C ALA A 91 -15.34 5.13 2.46
N ASP A 92 -16.55 5.28 1.92
CA ASP A 92 -16.92 6.36 0.97
C ASP A 92 -17.01 7.75 1.62
N THR A 93 -16.38 7.96 2.78
CA THR A 93 -16.25 9.29 3.39
C THR A 93 -14.96 9.95 2.92
N PRO A 94 -15.02 11.00 2.08
CA PRO A 94 -13.83 11.78 1.75
C PRO A 94 -13.39 12.55 2.98
N LYS A 95 -12.54 11.96 3.81
CA LYS A 95 -11.76 12.72 4.79
C LYS A 95 -10.60 13.35 4.04
N ALA A 96 -10.78 14.61 3.65
CA ALA A 96 -9.68 15.48 3.26
C ALA A 96 -8.63 15.44 4.37
N THR A 97 -7.44 14.93 4.04
CA THR A 97 -6.24 15.05 4.89
C THR A 97 -5.42 16.20 4.38
#